data_AF-A0A645ACB8-F1
#
_entry.id   AF-A0A645ACB8-F1
#
_cell.length_a   1.000
_cell.length_b   1.000
_cell.length_c   1.000
_cell.angle_alpha   90.00
_cell.angle_beta   90.00
_cell.angle_gamma   90.00
#
_symmetry.space_group_name_H-M   'P 1'
#
loop_
_entity.id
_entity.type
_entity.pdbx_description
1 polymer ?
#
loop_
_entity_poly.entity_id
_entity_poly.type
_entity_poly.pdbx_seq_one_letter_code
_entity_poly.pdbx_strand_id
1 'polypeptide(L)' 'MRCNELEVMEIKCEDWVCLKSDHTKEYNVRGISNSGNFLDCLNFGCERDSFKIEDIELITDKDRIDYLESRKDELFRS' A
#
# COMPACT_ATOMS: atom_id res chain seq x y z
N MET A 1 -31.01 7.75 12.06
CA MET A 1 -30.09 6.59 12.08
C MET A 1 -28.83 7.04 11.37
N ARG A 2 -27.69 7.13 12.07
CA ARG A 2 -26.40 7.44 11.44
C ARG A 2 -25.92 6.16 10.76
N CYS A 3 -26.10 6.07 9.46
CA CYS A 3 -25.31 5.13 8.67
C CYS A 3 -23.89 5.67 8.70
N ASN A 4 -22.98 4.99 9.40
CA ASN A 4 -21.56 5.22 9.23
C ASN A 4 -21.24 4.81 7.79
N GLU A 5 -21.11 5.79 6.90
CA GLU A 5 -20.31 5.66 5.70
C GLU A 5 -18.88 5.38 6.18
N LEU A 6 -18.55 4.11 6.36
CA LEU A 6 -17.17 3.69 6.22
C LEU A 6 -16.84 4.00 4.76
N GLU A 7 -16.28 5.18 4.51
CA GLU A 7 -15.58 5.45 3.27
C GLU A 7 -14.61 4.28 3.09
N VAL A 8 -14.95 3.37 2.18
CA VAL A 8 -14.01 2.34 1.75
C VAL A 8 -12.91 3.14 1.06
N MET A 9 -11.84 3.44 1.80
CA MET A 9 -10.67 4.10 1.22
C MET A 9 -10.16 3.20 0.10
N GLU A 10 -10.44 3.63 -1.13
CA GLU A 10 -10.04 2.91 -2.33
C GLU A 10 -8.53 3.04 -2.49
N ILE A 11 -7.84 1.90 -2.48
CA ILE A 11 -6.39 1.83 -2.66
C ILE A 11 -6.06 2.10 -4.13
N LYS A 12 -5.10 2.99 -4.37
CA LYS A 12 -4.67 3.45 -5.69
C LYS A 12 -3.21 3.11 -5.93
N CYS A 13 -2.78 3.22 -7.18
CA CYS A 13 -1.37 3.18 -7.49
C CYS A 13 -0.63 4.31 -6.75
N GLU A 14 0.60 4.03 -6.37
CA GLU A 14 1.48 4.85 -5.54
C GLU A 14 1.08 5.00 -4.07
N ASP A 15 -0.06 4.45 -3.65
CA ASP A 15 -0.37 4.37 -2.22
C ASP A 15 0.62 3.47 -1.47
N TRP A 16 0.78 3.77 -0.19
CA TRP A 16 1.54 2.97 0.74
C TRP A 16 0.63 2.09 1.57
N VAL A 17 0.94 0.79 1.59
CA VAL A 17 0.16 -0.23 2.29
C VAL A 17 1.07 -1.07 3.16
N CYS A 18 0.52 -1.70 4.20
CA CYS A 18 1.22 -2.73 4.96
C CYS A 18 0.40 -4.02 5.04
N LEU A 19 1.04 -5.12 5.42
CA LEU A 19 0.34 -6.39 5.64
C LEU A 19 -0.42 -6.31 6.97
N LYS A 20 -1.70 -6.72 6.98
CA LYS A 20 -2.47 -6.84 8.23
C LYS A 20 -1.86 -7.85 9.21
N SER A 21 -1.12 -8.83 8.70
CA SER A 21 -0.41 -9.82 9.52
C SER A 21 0.90 -9.29 10.11
N ASP A 22 1.46 -8.23 9.53
CA ASP A 22 2.75 -7.65 9.94
C ASP A 22 2.86 -6.18 9.47
N HIS A 23 2.53 -5.24 10.36
CA HIS A 23 2.52 -3.81 10.06
C HIS A 23 3.93 -3.22 9.87
N THR A 24 4.99 -4.02 10.11
CA THR A 24 6.37 -3.58 9.83
C THR A 24 6.75 -3.74 8.37
N LYS A 25 5.95 -4.49 7.60
CA LYS A 25 6.18 -4.73 6.17
C LYS A 25 5.35 -3.78 5.33
N GLU A 26 6.03 -2.83 4.73
CA GLU A 26 5.42 -1.73 3.99
C GLU A 26 5.79 -1.81 2.52
N TYR A 27 4.81 -1.49 1.68
CA TYR A 27 4.90 -1.64 0.25
C TYR A 27 4.26 -0.45 -0.45
N ASN A 28 4.85 -0.06 -1.57
CA ASN A 28 4.25 0.89 -2.50
C ASN A 28 3.46 0.14 -3.57
N VAL A 29 2.21 0.52 -3.81
CA VAL A 29 1.36 -0.08 -4.83
C VAL A 29 1.83 0.39 -6.21
N ARG A 30 2.21 -0.56 -7.07
CA ARG A 30 2.66 -0.31 -8.45
C ARG A 30 1.56 -0.54 -9.47
N GLY A 31 0.62 -1.42 -9.15
CA GLY A 31 -0.46 -1.76 -10.05
C GLY A 31 -1.60 -2.44 -9.32
N ILE A 32 -2.78 -2.35 -9.93
CA ILE A 32 -3.98 -3.03 -9.46
C ILE A 32 -4.40 -3.97 -10.60
N SER A 33 -4.63 -5.23 -10.27
CA SER A 33 -5.12 -6.21 -11.25
C SER A 33 -6.47 -5.76 -11.84
N ASN A 34 -6.76 -6.15 -13.09
CA ASN A 34 -8.03 -5.83 -13.75
C ASN A 34 -9.28 -6.35 -12.99
N SER A 35 -9.12 -7.38 -12.17
CA SER A 35 -10.19 -7.91 -11.33
C SER A 35 -10.37 -7.13 -10.02
N GLY A 36 -9.47 -6.19 -9.71
CA GLY A 36 -9.47 -5.41 -8.48
C GLY A 36 -9.17 -6.21 -7.21
N ASN A 37 -8.77 -7.49 -7.33
CA ASN A 37 -8.59 -8.36 -6.15
C ASN A 37 -7.15 -8.41 -5.66
N PHE A 38 -6.19 -8.16 -6.56
CA PHE A 38 -4.77 -8.22 -6.28
C PHE A 38 -4.07 -6.91 -6.58
N LEU A 39 -3.07 -6.61 -5.77
CA LEU A 39 -2.16 -5.48 -5.88
C LEU A 39 -0.77 -5.99 -6.21
N ASP A 40 -0.13 -5.34 -7.18
CA ASP A 40 1.30 -5.45 -7.45
C ASP A 40 2.02 -4.42 -6.58
N CYS A 41 2.91 -4.89 -5.70
CA CYS A 41 3.48 -4.13 -4.60
C CYS A 41 5.01 -4.21 -4.62
N LEU A 42 5.69 -3.15 -4.19
CA LEU A 42 7.16 -3.08 -4.11
C LEU A 42 7.62 -2.59 -2.74
N ASN A 43 8.60 -3.27 -2.13
CA ASN A 43 9.22 -2.86 -0.86
C ASN A 43 10.59 -2.18 -1.05
N PHE A 44 11.17 -1.66 0.04
CA PHE A 44 12.53 -1.07 0.05
C PHE A 44 13.67 -2.06 -0.22
N GLY A 45 13.41 -3.37 -0.22
CA GLY A 45 14.35 -4.39 -0.69
C GLY A 45 14.36 -4.54 -2.23
N CYS A 46 13.59 -3.72 -2.95
CA CYS A 46 13.31 -3.88 -4.38
C CYS A 46 12.64 -5.22 -4.71
N GLU A 47 12.01 -5.86 -3.72
CA GLU A 47 11.28 -7.10 -3.90
C GLU A 47 9.84 -6.76 -4.30
N ARG A 48 9.37 -7.48 -5.33
CA ARG A 48 8.05 -7.31 -5.89
C ARG A 48 7.17 -8.48 -5.47
N ASP A 49 6.04 -8.16 -4.87
CA ASP A 49 5.08 -9.15 -4.38
C ASP A 49 3.66 -8.80 -4.83
N SER A 50 2.84 -9.83 -4.93
CA SER A 50 1.42 -9.69 -5.24
C SER A 50 0.59 -10.06 -4.02
N PHE A 51 -0.21 -9.12 -3.52
CA PHE A 51 -1.07 -9.33 -2.36
C PHE A 51 -2.54 -9.18 -2.71
N LYS A 52 -3.40 -9.89 -1.98
CA LYS A 52 -4.84 -9.62 -2.04
C LYS A 52 -5.15 -8.36 -1.24
N ILE A 53 -6.14 -7.60 -1.70
CA ILE A 53 -6.62 -6.41 -0.95
C ILE A 53 -7.11 -6.78 0.45
N GLU A 54 -7.64 -7.99 0.65
CA GLU A 54 -8.10 -8.45 1.97
C GLU A 54 -6.95 -8.63 2.99
N ASP A 55 -5.73 -8.86 2.53
CA ASP A 55 -4.56 -9.15 3.38
C ASP A 55 -3.76 -7.91 3.78
N ILE A 56 -4.09 -6.76 3.19
CA ILE A 56 -3.34 -5.51 3.35
C ILE A 56 -4.23 -4.38 3.88
N GLU A 57 -3.59 -3.35 4.41
CA GLU A 57 -4.24 -2.13 4.88
C GLU A 57 -3.52 -0.88 4.37
N LEU A 58 -4.28 0.19 4.15
CA LEU A 58 -3.75 1.48 3.72
C LEU A 58 -3.07 2.19 4.88
N ILE A 59 -1.84 2.66 4.66
CA ILE A 59 -1.15 3.52 5.62
C ILE A 59 -1.75 4.92 5.48
N THR A 60 -2.34 5.43 6.56
CA THR A 60 -2.98 6.77 6.60
C THR A 60 -2.22 7.76 7.50
N ASP A 61 -1.21 7.28 8.22
CA ASP A 61 -0.35 8.11 9.06
C ASP A 61 0.52 9.01 8.17
N LYS A 62 0.28 10.32 8.24
CA LYS A 62 0.93 11.28 7.36
C LYS A 62 2.45 11.36 7.58
N ASP A 63 2.91 11.34 8.82
CA ASP A 63 4.35 11.40 9.13
C ASP A 63 5.07 10.16 8.57
N ARG A 64 4.39 9.00 8.62
CA ARG A 64 4.89 7.77 8.04
C ARG A 64 4.92 7.84 6.51
N ILE A 65 3.85 8.29 5.86
CA ILE A 65 3.82 8.46 4.41
C ILE A 65 4.92 9.41 3.94
N ASP A 66 5.07 10.57 4.60
CA ASP A 66 6.11 11.55 4.26
C ASP A 66 7.52 10.93 4.39
N TYR A 67 7.75 10.12 5.43
CA TYR A 67 8.99 9.36 5.58
C TYR A 67 9.21 8.36 4.44
N LEU A 68 8.19 7.58 4.06
CA LEU A 68 8.28 6.57 3.00
C LEU A 68 8.53 7.22 1.62
N GLU A 69 7.81 8.30 1.31
CA GLU A 69 7.99 9.09 0.09
C GLU A 69 9.37 9.75 0.03
N SER A 70 9.91 10.24 1.17
CA SER A 70 11.26 10.83 1.19
C SER A 70 12.37 9.86 0.79
N ARG A 71 12.10 8.55 0.90
CA ARG A 71 13.02 7.46 0.57
C ARG A 71 12.62 6.72 -0.70
N LYS A 72 11.56 7.14 -1.38
CA LYS A 72 11.01 6.46 -2.56
C LYS A 72 12.03 6.37 -3.71
N ASP A 73 12.96 7.32 -3.81
CA ASP A 73 14.07 7.23 -4.76
C ASP A 73 14.96 6.00 -4.54
N GLU A 74 15.06 5.47 -3.31
CA GLU A 74 15.77 4.22 -3.01
C GLU A 74 15.07 3.01 -3.65
N LEU A 75 13.75 3.07 -3.87
CA LEU A 75 12.95 2.01 -4.50
C LEU A 75 13.10 1.94 -6.03
N PHE A 76 13.56 3.03 -6.65
CA PHE A 76 13.54 3.21 -8.10
C PHE A 76 14.93 3.28 -8.74
N ARG A 77 15.99 3.29 -7.93
CA ARG A 77 17.36 3.20 -8.42
C ARG A 77 17.65 1.75 -8.85
N SER A 78 17.27 1.44 -10.09
CA SER A 78 17.91 0.40 -10.90
C SER A 78 19.28 0.86 -11.38
#